data_AF-A0A084SGN7-F1
#
_entry.id   AF-A0A084SGN7-F1
#
_cell.length_a   1.000
_cell.length_b   1.000
_cell.length_c   1.000
_cell.angle_alpha   90.00
_cell.angle_beta   90.00
_cell.angle_gamma   90.00
#
_symmetry.space_group_name_H-M   'P 1'
#
loop_
_entity.id
_entity.type
_entity.pdbx_description
1 polymer ?
#
loop_
_entity_poly.entity_id
_entity_poly.type
_entity_poly.pdbx_seq_one_letter_code
_entity_poly.pdbx_strand_id
1 'polypeptide(L)'
;MDPMLAAFYSRLGGLLLDSGLYVNACDKQVNGVLMANEHIQRHWLEPFRSLLVFGGEEALSYRYATVPSLADAQGVQPVVKVDPYEDIYALPIASNVDCFFDTYARYLELVYETLGVGEERGAWPVFPWDVPEFIATDRTLMNMLVEGRFDFLMFREGVDAQRTHKEIRAWIAQLRAVST
;
A
#
# COMPACT_ATOMS: atom_id res chain seq x y z
N MET A 1 10.63 9.96 9.44
CA MET A 1 9.23 9.59 9.25
C MET A 1 8.65 10.49 8.18
N ASP A 2 7.78 9.96 7.32
CA ASP A 2 7.06 10.75 6.33
C ASP A 2 6.28 11.91 7.00
N PRO A 3 6.28 13.13 6.43
CA PRO A 3 5.64 14.28 7.06
C PRO A 3 4.10 14.18 7.15
N MET A 4 3.45 13.49 6.21
CA MET A 4 2.00 13.27 6.24
C MET A 4 1.62 12.24 7.31
N LEU A 5 2.37 11.14 7.44
CA LEU A 5 2.20 10.22 8.57
C LEU A 5 2.46 10.92 9.92
N ALA A 6 3.49 11.75 10.01
CA ALA A 6 3.75 12.52 11.23
C ALA A 6 2.56 13.43 11.59
N ALA A 7 1.98 14.11 10.60
CA ALA A 7 0.81 14.94 10.77
C ALA A 7 -0.44 14.11 11.15
N PHE A 8 -0.64 12.94 10.55
CA PHE A 8 -1.70 12.00 10.90
C PHE A 8 -1.61 11.59 12.38
N TYR A 9 -0.44 11.12 12.83
CA TYR A 9 -0.25 10.69 14.22
C TYR A 9 -0.42 11.82 15.23
N SER A 10 -0.02 13.05 14.87
CA SER A 10 -0.23 14.22 15.73
C SER A 10 -1.71 14.53 16.01
N ARG A 11 -2.62 14.07 15.14
CA ARG A 11 -4.06 14.34 15.23
C ARG A 11 -4.86 13.16 15.77
N LEU A 12 -4.56 11.95 15.29
CA LEU A 12 -5.39 10.76 15.51
C LEU A 12 -4.70 9.70 16.38
N GLY A 13 -3.37 9.69 16.45
CA GLY A 13 -2.61 8.67 17.19
C GLY A 13 -2.69 7.25 16.62
N GLY A 14 -3.63 6.93 15.72
CA GLY A 14 -3.83 5.62 15.11
C GLY A 14 -5.21 5.56 14.42
N LEU A 15 -5.50 4.44 13.75
CA LEU A 15 -6.83 4.23 13.12
C LEU A 15 -7.14 2.74 13.02
N LEU A 16 -8.40 2.38 13.26
CA LEU A 16 -8.96 1.08 12.90
C LEU A 16 -10.30 1.34 12.20
N LEU A 17 -10.42 0.87 10.96
CA LEU A 17 -11.67 0.86 10.23
C LEU A 17 -12.25 -0.56 10.22
N ASP A 18 -13.55 -0.68 10.51
CA ASP A 18 -14.30 -1.94 10.60
C ASP A 18 -14.16 -2.85 9.35
N SER A 19 -13.81 -2.22 8.22
CA SER A 19 -13.59 -2.82 6.91
C SER A 19 -12.16 -3.34 6.65
N GLY A 20 -11.30 -3.40 7.68
CA GLY A 20 -10.06 -4.19 7.65
C GLY A 20 -8.77 -3.39 7.58
N LEU A 21 -8.79 -2.08 7.30
CA LEU A 21 -7.60 -1.23 7.40
C LEU A 21 -7.31 -0.88 8.86
N TYR A 22 -6.10 -1.17 9.31
CA TYR A 22 -5.55 -0.60 10.53
C TYR A 22 -4.31 0.24 10.22
N VAL A 23 -4.11 1.30 11.00
CA VAL A 23 -2.90 2.11 11.09
C VAL A 23 -2.37 1.98 12.51
N ASN A 24 -1.15 1.49 12.66
CA ASN A 24 -0.52 1.21 13.95
C ASN A 24 -0.54 2.46 14.83
N ALA A 25 -0.95 2.30 16.09
CA ALA A 25 -0.98 3.42 17.01
C ALA A 25 0.44 3.98 17.26
N CYS A 26 0.60 5.28 17.14
CA CYS A 26 1.83 6.00 17.47
C CYS A 26 1.47 7.34 18.14
N ASP A 27 1.78 7.44 19.44
CA ASP A 27 1.57 8.63 20.26
C ASP A 27 2.72 8.84 21.25
N LYS A 28 2.53 9.67 22.28
CA LYS A 28 3.57 9.97 23.28
C LYS A 28 3.91 8.79 24.21
N GLN A 29 3.03 7.80 24.31
CA GLN A 29 3.15 6.64 25.21
C GLN A 29 3.50 5.37 24.45
N VAL A 30 3.00 5.22 23.22
CA VAL A 30 3.15 4.01 22.39
C VAL A 30 3.78 4.38 21.06
N ASN A 31 4.84 3.67 20.66
CA ASN A 31 5.38 3.74 19.30
C ASN A 31 5.13 2.42 18.56
N GLY A 32 3.86 2.18 18.23
CA GLY A 32 3.42 0.95 17.58
C GLY A 32 3.97 0.80 16.17
N VAL A 33 4.32 1.90 15.48
CA VAL A 33 5.03 1.85 14.19
C VAL A 33 6.40 1.23 14.37
N LEU A 34 7.22 1.70 15.32
CA LEU A 34 8.54 1.12 15.58
C LEU A 34 8.41 -0.37 15.95
N MET A 35 7.52 -0.69 16.89
CA MET A 35 7.29 -2.06 17.34
C MET A 35 6.85 -2.99 16.20
N ALA A 36 5.94 -2.52 15.33
CA ALA A 36 5.48 -3.29 14.19
C ALA A 36 6.61 -3.56 13.19
N ASN A 37 7.39 -2.53 12.83
CA ASN A 37 8.53 -2.70 11.92
C ASN A 37 9.60 -3.63 12.50
N GLU A 38 9.96 -3.47 13.78
CA GLU A 38 10.91 -4.34 14.47
C GLU A 38 10.44 -5.79 14.58
N HIS A 39 9.13 -6.04 14.60
CA HIS A 39 8.57 -7.38 14.63
C HIS A 39 8.47 -8.00 13.23
N ILE A 40 7.89 -7.27 12.28
CA ILE A 40 7.56 -7.76 10.94
C ILE A 40 8.82 -7.89 10.07
N GLN A 41 9.72 -6.92 10.14
CA GLN A 41 10.83 -6.82 9.19
C GLN A 41 12.09 -7.59 9.63
N ARG A 42 12.05 -8.35 10.74
CA ARG A 42 13.22 -9.13 11.22
C ARG A 42 13.77 -10.08 10.16
N HIS A 43 12.89 -10.59 9.31
CA HIS A 43 13.20 -11.57 8.28
C HIS A 43 13.16 -10.98 6.86
N TRP A 44 12.85 -9.69 6.72
CA TRP A 44 12.80 -9.03 5.43
C TRP A 44 14.21 -8.68 4.98
N LEU A 45 14.53 -8.98 3.72
CA LEU A 45 15.77 -8.57 3.08
C LEU A 45 15.60 -7.21 2.42
N GLU A 46 16.70 -6.55 2.11
CA GLU A 46 16.65 -5.35 1.26
C GLU A 46 16.08 -5.71 -0.13
N PRO A 47 15.25 -4.81 -0.70
CA PRO A 47 14.96 -3.44 -0.26
C PRO A 47 13.83 -3.29 0.77
N PHE A 48 13.12 -4.38 1.13
CA PHE A 48 11.88 -4.31 1.92
C PHE A 48 12.09 -3.90 3.39
N ARG A 49 13.27 -4.22 3.93
CA ARG A 49 13.66 -3.81 5.29
C ARG A 49 13.78 -2.29 5.44
N SER A 50 14.02 -1.56 4.35
CA SER A 50 14.08 -0.09 4.34
C SER A 50 12.71 0.59 4.24
N LEU A 51 11.62 -0.16 4.05
CA LEU A 51 10.26 0.39 4.04
C LEU A 51 9.82 0.76 5.45
N LEU A 52 8.91 1.72 5.58
CA LEU A 52 8.28 2.03 6.86
C LEU A 52 6.84 1.53 6.85
N VAL A 53 6.61 0.35 7.43
CA VAL A 53 5.27 -0.23 7.59
C VAL A 53 4.49 0.60 8.60
N PHE A 54 3.35 1.15 8.21
CA PHE A 54 2.51 1.96 9.09
C PHE A 54 1.15 1.31 9.35
N GLY A 55 0.73 0.36 8.53
CA GLY A 55 -0.56 -0.28 8.68
C GLY A 55 -0.66 -1.60 7.92
N GLY A 56 -1.87 -2.11 7.80
CA GLY A 56 -2.14 -3.32 7.03
C GLY A 56 -3.60 -3.70 7.06
N GLU A 57 -3.85 -4.94 6.64
CA GLU A 57 -5.16 -5.56 6.73
C GLU A 57 -5.19 -6.53 7.92
N GLU A 58 -6.14 -6.40 8.85
CA GLU A 58 -6.10 -7.12 10.14
C GLU A 58 -6.12 -8.66 9.97
N ALA A 59 -6.90 -9.15 9.00
CA ALA A 59 -7.06 -10.58 8.73
C ALA A 59 -6.03 -11.16 7.75
N LEU A 60 -5.14 -10.33 7.18
CA LEU A 60 -4.21 -10.73 6.12
C LEU A 60 -2.79 -10.30 6.48
N SER A 61 -1.78 -10.99 5.94
CA SER A 61 -0.38 -10.59 6.16
C SER A 61 0.00 -9.33 5.37
N TYR A 62 -0.90 -8.81 4.53
CA TYR A 62 -0.65 -7.59 3.75
C TYR A 62 -0.37 -6.38 4.64
N ARG A 63 0.59 -5.56 4.18
CA ARG A 63 1.06 -4.38 4.90
C ARG A 63 1.04 -3.15 4.00
N TYR A 64 0.77 -2.00 4.59
CA TYR A 64 0.91 -0.71 3.95
C TYR A 64 2.17 -0.03 4.48
N ALA A 65 3.01 0.44 3.56
CA ALA A 65 4.30 1.01 3.91
C ALA A 65 4.61 2.24 3.04
N THR A 66 5.33 3.20 3.61
CA THR A 66 5.96 4.27 2.82
C THR A 66 7.32 3.82 2.28
N VAL A 67 7.78 4.46 1.21
CA VAL A 67 9.07 4.17 0.56
C VAL A 67 10.04 5.35 0.73
N PRO A 68 10.88 5.36 1.80
CA PRO A 68 11.79 6.48 2.08
C PRO A 68 12.78 6.80 0.96
N SER A 69 13.26 5.78 0.24
CA SER A 69 14.20 5.96 -0.88
C SER A 69 13.61 6.68 -2.09
N LEU A 70 12.28 6.83 -2.15
CA LEU A 70 11.56 7.53 -3.22
C LEU A 70 10.95 8.85 -2.76
N ALA A 71 11.31 9.35 -1.57
CA ALA A 71 10.84 10.62 -1.06
C ALA A 71 11.12 11.77 -2.03
N ASP A 72 10.19 12.72 -2.15
CA ASP A 72 10.39 13.95 -2.91
C ASP A 72 11.25 14.97 -2.15
N ALA A 73 11.42 16.17 -2.72
CA ALA A 73 12.21 17.24 -2.12
C ALA A 73 11.65 17.74 -0.77
N GLN A 74 10.36 17.49 -0.50
CA GLN A 74 9.65 17.83 0.72
C GLN A 74 9.66 16.66 1.73
N GLY A 75 10.22 15.51 1.34
CA GLY A 75 10.26 14.30 2.16
C GLY A 75 8.98 13.47 2.12
N VAL A 76 8.01 13.81 1.25
CA VAL A 76 6.77 13.06 1.06
C VAL A 76 7.09 11.78 0.32
N GLN A 77 6.60 10.66 0.84
CA GLN A 77 6.94 9.33 0.38
C GLN A 77 5.72 8.64 -0.24
N PRO A 78 5.91 7.89 -1.35
CA PRO A 78 4.84 7.08 -1.90
C PRO A 78 4.51 5.89 -1.00
N VAL A 79 3.30 5.37 -1.17
CA VAL A 79 2.76 4.24 -0.42
C VAL A 79 2.68 3.00 -1.29
N VAL A 80 3.10 1.87 -0.72
CA VAL A 80 3.00 0.55 -1.33
C VAL A 80 2.16 -0.39 -0.48
N LYS A 81 1.46 -1.33 -1.11
CA LYS A 81 0.96 -2.56 -0.48
C LYS A 81 2.02 -3.64 -0.63
N VAL A 82 2.54 -4.14 0.50
CA VAL A 82 3.51 -5.23 0.55
C VAL A 82 2.77 -6.54 0.73
N ASP A 83 3.07 -7.49 -0.14
CA ASP A 83 2.69 -8.89 0.01
C ASP A 83 3.91 -9.69 0.46
N PRO A 84 3.92 -10.16 1.74
CA PRO A 84 5.06 -10.89 2.27
C PRO A 84 4.98 -12.41 2.01
N TYR A 85 3.97 -12.92 1.32
CA TYR A 85 3.84 -14.36 1.05
C TYR A 85 4.77 -14.81 -0.09
N GLU A 86 5.31 -16.03 0.05
CA GLU A 86 6.23 -16.67 -0.91
C GLU A 86 7.42 -15.77 -1.28
N ASP A 87 7.39 -15.17 -2.48
CA ASP A 87 8.36 -14.18 -2.95
C ASP A 87 7.84 -12.76 -2.66
N ILE A 88 8.39 -12.13 -1.62
CA ILE A 88 7.99 -10.77 -1.21
C ILE A 88 8.05 -9.76 -2.37
N TYR A 89 6.94 -9.06 -2.59
CA TYR A 89 6.83 -7.97 -3.55
C TYR A 89 5.99 -6.82 -2.97
N ALA A 90 6.08 -5.64 -3.57
CA ALA A 90 5.22 -4.53 -3.19
C ALA A 90 4.64 -3.82 -4.42
N LEU A 91 3.34 -3.52 -4.37
CA LEU A 91 2.61 -2.77 -5.38
C LEU A 91 2.51 -1.32 -4.95
N PRO A 92 2.87 -0.35 -5.81
CA PRO A 92 2.68 1.05 -5.49
C PRO A 92 1.21 1.44 -5.69
N ILE A 93 0.60 2.00 -4.65
CA ILE A 93 -0.85 2.23 -4.59
C ILE A 93 -1.21 3.71 -4.44
N ALA A 94 -0.27 4.56 -4.02
CA ALA A 94 -0.44 6.00 -3.98
C ALA A 94 0.91 6.72 -4.03
N SER A 95 0.93 7.95 -4.57
CA SER A 95 2.11 8.82 -4.60
C SER A 95 2.45 9.41 -3.24
N ASN A 96 1.49 9.40 -2.31
CA ASN A 96 1.63 9.88 -0.93
C ASN A 96 0.52 9.32 -0.03
N VAL A 97 0.62 9.60 1.27
CA VAL A 97 -0.27 9.06 2.31
C VAL A 97 -1.70 9.61 2.22
N ASP A 98 -1.87 10.88 1.85
CA ASP A 98 -3.21 11.48 1.69
C ASP A 98 -3.93 10.85 0.49
N CYS A 99 -3.23 10.69 -0.65
CA CYS A 99 -3.76 10.00 -1.82
C CYS A 99 -4.09 8.53 -1.51
N PHE A 100 -3.32 7.87 -0.64
CA PHE A 100 -3.65 6.52 -0.16
C PHE A 100 -4.99 6.49 0.58
N PHE A 101 -5.20 7.39 1.55
CA PHE A 101 -6.47 7.42 2.29
C PHE A 101 -7.65 7.79 1.40
N ASP A 102 -7.49 8.74 0.47
CA ASP A 102 -8.55 9.09 -0.51
C ASP A 102 -8.91 7.88 -1.39
N THR A 103 -7.90 7.19 -1.92
CA THR A 103 -8.08 6.00 -2.78
C THR A 103 -8.74 4.86 -2.00
N TYR A 104 -8.30 4.62 -0.77
CA TYR A 104 -8.86 3.57 0.06
C TYR A 104 -10.29 3.88 0.49
N ALA A 105 -10.62 5.14 0.78
CA ALA A 105 -12.00 5.55 1.08
C ALA A 105 -12.94 5.27 -0.10
N ARG A 106 -12.56 5.62 -1.33
CA ARG A 106 -13.35 5.32 -2.54
C ARG A 106 -13.52 3.82 -2.79
N TYR A 107 -12.47 3.03 -2.50
CA TYR A 107 -12.57 1.58 -2.53
C TYR A 107 -13.61 1.06 -1.54
N LEU A 108 -13.62 1.57 -0.30
CA LEU A 108 -14.63 1.20 0.69
C LEU A 108 -16.04 1.59 0.23
N GLU A 109 -16.21 2.79 -0.33
CA GLU A 109 -17.49 3.22 -0.90
C GLU A 109 -17.99 2.24 -1.98
N LEU A 110 -17.13 1.84 -2.92
CA LEU A 110 -17.46 0.84 -3.95
C LEU A 110 -17.90 -0.50 -3.35
N VAL A 111 -17.19 -0.99 -2.34
CA VAL A 111 -17.51 -2.25 -1.66
C VAL A 111 -18.92 -2.18 -1.06
N TYR A 112 -19.25 -1.10 -0.37
CA TYR A 112 -20.57 -0.93 0.26
C TYR A 112 -21.69 -0.69 -0.76
N GLU A 113 -21.43 0.02 -1.87
CA GLU A 113 -22.41 0.23 -2.93
C GLU A 113 -22.71 -1.04 -3.73
N THR A 114 -21.69 -1.86 -4.02
CA THR A 114 -21.82 -3.02 -4.90
C THR A 114 -22.46 -4.23 -4.21
N LEU A 115 -22.16 -4.44 -2.93
CA LEU A 115 -22.52 -5.68 -2.19
C LEU A 115 -23.53 -5.45 -1.08
N GLY A 116 -23.86 -4.19 -0.76
CA GLY A 116 -24.72 -3.86 0.36
C GLY A 116 -24.11 -4.19 1.73
N VAL A 117 -24.81 -3.80 2.79
CA VAL A 117 -24.38 -4.06 4.17
C VAL A 117 -24.70 -5.51 4.54
N GLY A 118 -23.67 -6.37 4.65
CA GLY A 118 -23.77 -7.70 5.25
C GLY A 118 -23.44 -8.91 4.36
N GLU A 119 -23.00 -8.72 3.12
CA GLU A 119 -22.55 -9.82 2.26
C GLU A 119 -21.15 -10.37 2.64
N GLU A 120 -20.90 -11.63 2.29
CA GLU A 120 -19.65 -12.34 2.61
C GLU A 120 -18.43 -11.63 2.01
N ARG A 121 -17.39 -11.40 2.84
CA ARG A 121 -16.12 -10.76 2.45
C ARG A 121 -15.42 -11.39 1.23
N GLY A 122 -15.79 -12.61 0.84
CA GLY A 122 -15.24 -13.32 -0.33
C GLY A 122 -15.69 -12.78 -1.69
N ALA A 123 -16.74 -11.96 -1.75
CA ALA A 123 -17.23 -11.33 -2.99
C ALA A 123 -16.65 -9.93 -3.22
N TRP A 124 -15.84 -9.41 -2.30
CA TRP A 124 -15.33 -8.04 -2.36
C TRP A 124 -14.27 -7.90 -3.46
N PRO A 125 -14.28 -6.80 -4.24
CA PRO A 125 -13.17 -6.50 -5.13
C PRO A 125 -11.86 -6.47 -4.33
N VAL A 126 -10.80 -7.07 -4.85
CA VAL A 126 -9.52 -7.18 -4.16
C VAL A 126 -8.70 -5.91 -4.41
N PHE A 127 -8.51 -5.09 -3.38
CA PHE A 127 -7.61 -3.94 -3.45
C PHE A 127 -6.12 -4.40 -3.48
N PRO A 128 -5.25 -3.87 -4.35
CA PRO A 128 -5.49 -2.88 -5.43
C PRO A 128 -5.82 -3.48 -6.80
N TRP A 129 -5.89 -4.81 -6.92
CA TRP A 129 -5.96 -5.53 -8.19
C TRP A 129 -7.23 -5.26 -8.99
N ASP A 130 -8.39 -5.23 -8.34
CA ASP A 130 -9.70 -5.14 -9.01
C ASP A 130 -10.23 -3.71 -9.11
N VAL A 131 -9.46 -2.71 -8.69
CA VAL A 131 -9.83 -1.28 -8.75
C VAL A 131 -8.70 -0.41 -9.34
N PRO A 132 -8.11 -0.80 -10.49
CA PRO A 132 -7.03 -0.03 -11.11
C PRO A 132 -7.44 1.42 -11.43
N GLU A 133 -8.72 1.68 -11.70
CA GLU A 133 -9.24 3.00 -12.02
C GLU A 133 -9.06 4.02 -10.89
N PHE A 134 -9.17 3.61 -9.63
CA PHE A 134 -8.98 4.53 -8.51
C PHE A 134 -7.52 4.94 -8.39
N ILE A 135 -6.61 3.99 -8.58
CA ILE A 135 -5.16 4.20 -8.50
C ILE A 135 -4.67 5.03 -9.70
N ALA A 136 -5.23 4.79 -10.88
CA ALA A 136 -4.92 5.53 -12.11
C ALA A 136 -5.23 7.04 -12.00
N THR A 137 -6.10 7.45 -11.08
CA THR A 137 -6.39 8.88 -10.86
C THR A 137 -5.20 9.64 -10.26
N ASP A 138 -4.28 8.96 -9.58
CA ASP A 138 -3.06 9.54 -9.04
C ASP A 138 -2.00 9.67 -10.15
N ARG A 139 -2.04 10.79 -10.87
CA ARG A 139 -1.11 11.08 -11.98
C ARG A 139 0.36 11.08 -11.56
N THR A 140 0.65 11.48 -10.31
CA THR A 140 2.02 11.51 -9.81
C THR A 140 2.54 10.08 -9.66
N LEU A 141 1.74 9.19 -9.08
CA LEU A 141 2.05 7.76 -9.01
C LEU A 141 2.22 7.16 -10.41
N MET A 142 1.31 7.48 -11.34
CA MET A 142 1.38 6.98 -12.71
C MET A 142 2.67 7.39 -13.42
N ASN A 143 3.14 8.63 -13.22
CA ASN A 143 4.44 9.07 -13.76
C ASN A 143 5.60 8.24 -13.17
N MET A 144 5.61 8.01 -11.85
CA MET A 144 6.65 7.19 -11.21
C MET A 144 6.66 5.74 -11.73
N LEU A 145 5.48 5.19 -12.03
CA LEU A 145 5.31 3.87 -12.64
C LEU A 145 5.81 3.82 -14.08
N VAL A 146 5.61 4.88 -14.86
CA VAL A 146 6.16 5.00 -16.22
C VAL A 146 7.68 5.11 -16.19
N GLU A 147 8.23 5.83 -15.22
CA GLU A 147 9.67 5.99 -14.98
C GLU A 147 10.33 4.72 -14.41
N GLY A 148 9.57 3.67 -14.09
CA GLY A 148 10.10 2.42 -13.51
C GLY A 148 10.62 2.57 -12.09
N ARG A 149 10.21 3.61 -11.36
CA ARG A 149 10.77 3.94 -10.04
C ARG A 149 10.51 2.88 -8.97
N PHE A 150 9.54 1.99 -9.18
CA PHE A 150 9.18 0.91 -8.24
C PHE A 150 9.67 -0.48 -8.67
N ASP A 151 10.36 -0.61 -9.80
CA ASP A 151 10.72 -1.92 -10.37
C ASP A 151 11.50 -2.79 -9.38
N PHE A 152 12.33 -2.16 -8.53
CA PHE A 152 13.13 -2.83 -7.49
C PHE A 152 12.29 -3.48 -6.37
N LEU A 153 11.03 -3.06 -6.20
CA LEU A 153 10.06 -3.62 -5.23
C LEU A 153 9.08 -4.59 -5.91
N MET A 154 8.78 -4.38 -7.18
CA MET A 154 7.77 -5.15 -7.92
C MET A 154 8.34 -6.42 -8.57
N PHE A 155 9.57 -6.36 -9.08
CA PHE A 155 10.11 -7.41 -9.97
C PHE A 155 11.36 -8.07 -9.38
N ARG A 156 11.19 -8.86 -8.32
CA ARG A 156 12.27 -9.65 -7.69
C ARG A 156 12.59 -10.92 -8.46
N GLU A 157 13.81 -11.41 -8.39
CA GLU A 157 14.19 -12.71 -8.95
C GLU A 157 13.78 -13.85 -8.00
N GLY A 158 13.08 -14.86 -8.53
CA GLY A 158 12.50 -15.99 -7.79
C GLY A 158 11.71 -16.92 -8.73
N VAL A 159 11.38 -18.13 -8.29
CA VAL A 159 10.61 -19.10 -9.12
C VAL A 159 9.13 -18.72 -9.15
N ASP A 160 8.55 -18.36 -8.01
CA ASP A 160 7.16 -17.88 -7.91
C ASP A 160 7.02 -16.44 -8.43
N ALA A 161 8.11 -15.69 -8.39
CA ALA A 161 8.20 -14.34 -8.95
C ALA A 161 7.80 -14.25 -10.42
N GLN A 162 8.00 -15.28 -11.26
CA GLN A 162 7.64 -15.20 -12.69
C GLN A 162 6.13 -15.06 -12.92
N ARG A 163 5.32 -15.79 -12.16
CA ARG A 163 3.85 -15.70 -12.23
C ARG A 163 3.41 -14.32 -11.75
N THR A 164 3.89 -13.92 -10.58
CA THR A 164 3.62 -12.62 -9.97
C THR A 164 4.03 -11.48 -10.91
N HIS A 165 5.17 -11.55 -11.58
CA HIS A 165 5.60 -10.54 -12.56
C HIS A 165 4.63 -10.40 -13.72
N LYS A 166 4.09 -11.51 -14.23
CA LYS A 166 3.11 -11.47 -15.33
C LYS A 166 1.83 -10.78 -14.88
N GLU A 167 1.35 -11.10 -13.69
CA GLU A 167 0.16 -10.50 -13.08
C GLU A 167 0.38 -8.99 -12.83
N ILE A 168 1.51 -8.61 -12.23
CA ILE A 168 1.90 -7.20 -12.03
C ILE A 168 1.97 -6.45 -13.36
N ARG A 169 2.61 -7.02 -14.40
CA ARG A 169 2.70 -6.35 -15.70
C ARG A 169 1.33 -6.17 -16.35
N ALA A 170 0.43 -7.14 -16.22
CA ALA A 170 -0.94 -7.04 -16.71
C ALA A 170 -1.70 -5.94 -15.97
N TRP A 171 -1.57 -5.87 -14.65
CA TRP A 171 -2.17 -4.83 -13.82
C TRP A 171 -1.63 -3.43 -14.16
N ILE A 172 -0.31 -3.27 -14.34
CA ILE A 172 0.28 -2.00 -14.83
C ILE A 172 -0.27 -1.62 -16.20
N ALA A 173 -0.49 -2.59 -17.10
CA ALA A 173 -1.09 -2.31 -18.40
C ALA A 173 -2.55 -1.83 -18.28
N GLN A 174 -3.33 -2.38 -17.34
CA GLN A 174 -4.68 -1.90 -17.04
C GLN A 174 -4.65 -0.47 -16.49
N LEU A 175 -3.79 -0.17 -15.52
CA LEU A 175 -3.62 1.19 -14.98
C LEU A 175 -3.34 2.21 -16.09
N ARG A 176 -2.44 1.86 -17.02
CA ARG A 176 -2.08 2.71 -18.15
C ARG A 176 -3.24 2.91 -19.11
N ALA A 177 -4.00 1.85 -19.41
CA ALA A 177 -5.15 1.93 -20.31
C ALA A 177 -6.23 2.89 -19.79
N VAL A 178 -6.49 2.89 -18.48
CA VAL A 178 -7.49 3.77 -17.84
C VAL A 178 -7.01 5.23 -17.70
N SER A 179 -5.69 5.46 -17.73
CA SER A 179 -5.09 6.79 -17.59
C SER A 179 -5.04 7.61 -18.89
N THR A 180 -5.45 7.02 -20.03
CA THR A 180 -5.39 7.62 -21.38
C THR A 180 -6.69 8.34 -21.74
#